data_AF-A0A2E5Q269-F1
#
_entry.id   AF-A0A2E5Q269-F1
#
_cell.length_a   1.000
_cell.length_b   1.000
_cell.length_c   1.000
_cell.angle_alpha   90.00
_cell.angle_beta   90.00
_cell.angle_gamma   90.00
#
_symmetry.space_group_name_H-M   'P 1'
#
loop_
_entity.id
_entity.type
_entity.pdbx_description
1 polymer ?
#
loop_
_entity_poly.entity_id
_entity_poly.type
_entity_poly.pdbx_seq_one_letter_code
_entity_poly.pdbx_strand_id
1 'polypeptide(L)'
;MNIIKLDERNIYRNSIYKYLDADFSQYILSQYIASDNLNSDTLIKFMGENDIDLTPVMPDIKNSSTGVIFFLKEKILDIVIPSFEVTENSIHTSYDLGPLKNIFSKPRMVGVILLRLGRFALAILDDEKIIASKTEGRYVKNRHKAGGSSQRRFERSRERLIREFYDKSCEQVEKVFERHIKNIDHIFLGGEAHTLNGFKKRCSFINKYDQKMMTRVLDVNIPNQKTINSIARQVYSSKLITYELI
;
A
#
# COMPACT_ATOMS: atom_id res chain seq x y z
N MET A 1 23.93 -19.01 9.00
CA MET A 1 24.08 -17.57 9.28
C MET A 1 22.76 -17.08 9.85
N ASN A 2 22.75 -16.41 11.00
CA ASN A 2 21.52 -15.91 11.60
C ASN A 2 21.15 -14.56 10.96
N ILE A 3 19.86 -14.24 10.90
CA ILE A 3 19.38 -12.98 10.32
C ILE A 3 18.56 -12.22 11.36
N ILE A 4 18.92 -10.96 11.62
CA ILE A 4 18.26 -10.10 12.59
C ILE A 4 17.67 -8.88 11.88
N LYS A 5 16.40 -8.57 12.16
CA LYS A 5 15.73 -7.37 11.65
C LYS A 5 16.21 -6.14 12.39
N LEU A 6 16.76 -5.17 11.66
CA LEU A 6 17.26 -3.91 12.22
C LEU A 6 16.22 -2.80 12.18
N ASP A 7 15.54 -2.62 11.04
CA ASP A 7 14.59 -1.53 10.83
C ASP A 7 13.46 -1.93 9.86
N GLU A 8 12.31 -1.26 10.00
CA GLU A 8 11.20 -1.32 9.07
C GLU A 8 10.55 0.06 8.96
N ARG A 9 10.51 0.61 7.74
CA ARG A 9 9.91 1.93 7.50
C ARG A 9 9.32 2.07 6.10
N ASN A 10 8.39 3.01 5.97
CA ASN A 10 7.97 3.48 4.65
C ASN A 10 8.93 4.56 4.15
N ILE A 11 9.41 4.42 2.92
CA ILE A 11 10.34 5.35 2.29
C ILE A 11 9.77 5.79 0.94
N TYR A 12 9.75 7.10 0.71
CA TYR A 12 9.24 7.69 -0.51
C TYR A 12 10.21 7.47 -1.69
N ARG A 13 9.69 7.33 -2.92
CA ARG A 13 10.47 6.97 -4.12
C ARG A 13 11.76 7.77 -4.34
N ASN A 14 11.77 9.08 -4.07
CA ASN A 14 13.01 9.87 -4.25
C ASN A 14 14.03 9.66 -3.13
N SER A 15 13.57 9.28 -1.94
CA SER A 15 14.43 9.00 -0.79
C SER A 15 15.06 7.61 -0.88
N ILE A 16 14.38 6.64 -1.51
CA ILE A 16 14.90 5.28 -1.62
C ILE A 16 16.13 5.21 -2.52
N TYR A 17 16.17 5.99 -3.60
CA TYR A 17 17.36 6.07 -4.44
C TYR A 17 18.54 6.62 -3.67
N LYS A 18 18.34 7.70 -2.90
CA LYS A 18 19.41 8.28 -2.08
C LYS A 18 19.89 7.30 -1.00
N TYR A 19 18.98 6.51 -0.42
CA TYR A 19 19.33 5.50 0.57
C TYR A 19 20.17 4.38 -0.05
N LEU A 20 19.72 3.85 -1.19
CA LEU A 20 20.41 2.74 -1.85
C LEU A 20 21.69 3.19 -2.58
N ASP A 21 21.75 4.41 -3.14
CA ASP A 21 22.91 4.91 -3.90
C ASP A 21 24.06 5.32 -2.96
N ALA A 22 23.79 5.61 -1.68
CA ALA A 22 24.79 6.14 -0.75
C ALA A 22 26.04 5.25 -0.63
N ASP A 23 25.89 3.93 -0.84
CA ASP A 23 26.95 2.95 -0.70
C ASP A 23 26.95 1.89 -1.82
N PHE A 24 26.67 2.30 -3.07
CA PHE A 24 26.47 1.37 -4.19
C PHE A 24 27.65 0.38 -4.42
N SER A 25 28.88 0.78 -4.08
CA SER A 25 30.09 -0.05 -4.24
C SER A 25 30.16 -1.27 -3.32
N GLN A 26 29.32 -1.32 -2.28
CA GLN A 26 29.28 -2.41 -1.31
C GLN A 26 28.20 -3.45 -1.63
N TYR A 27 27.37 -3.21 -2.66
CA TYR A 27 26.32 -4.16 -3.06
C TYR A 27 26.88 -5.27 -3.93
N ILE A 28 26.58 -6.49 -3.51
CA ILE A 28 27.07 -7.73 -4.10
C ILE A 28 26.02 -8.30 -5.06
N LEU A 29 24.74 -8.14 -4.73
CA LEU A 29 23.64 -8.78 -5.43
C LEU A 29 22.37 -7.93 -5.33
N SER A 30 21.67 -7.80 -6.46
CA SER A 30 20.28 -7.33 -6.47
C SER A 30 19.37 -8.33 -7.18
N GLN A 31 18.21 -8.60 -6.59
CA GLN A 31 17.23 -9.53 -7.15
C GLN A 31 15.83 -8.92 -7.09
N TYR A 32 15.12 -8.99 -8.21
CA TYR A 32 13.75 -8.54 -8.37
C TYR A 32 12.85 -9.75 -8.52
N ILE A 33 11.81 -9.85 -7.70
CA ILE A 33 10.86 -10.95 -7.70
C ILE A 33 9.45 -10.40 -7.82
N ALA A 34 8.73 -10.82 -8.86
CA ALA A 34 7.31 -10.52 -9.06
C ALA A 34 6.45 -11.25 -8.01
N SER A 35 5.27 -10.70 -7.69
CA SER A 35 4.44 -11.21 -6.57
C SER A 35 3.92 -12.63 -6.78
N ASP A 36 3.69 -13.04 -8.01
CA ASP A 36 3.29 -14.40 -8.40
C ASP A 36 4.41 -15.44 -8.21
N ASN A 37 5.65 -14.98 -8.11
CA ASN A 37 6.85 -15.83 -7.98
C ASN A 37 7.46 -15.82 -6.58
N LEU A 38 6.77 -15.23 -5.58
CA LEU A 38 7.19 -15.26 -4.18
C LEU A 38 6.96 -16.64 -3.56
N ASN A 39 7.84 -17.58 -3.88
CA ASN A 39 7.89 -18.91 -3.27
C ASN A 39 9.28 -19.20 -2.67
N SER A 40 9.37 -20.26 -1.87
CA SER A 40 10.62 -20.71 -1.23
C SER A 40 11.73 -20.95 -2.25
N ASP A 41 11.40 -21.53 -3.40
CA ASP A 41 12.40 -21.96 -4.40
C ASP A 41 13.08 -20.79 -5.12
N THR A 42 12.35 -19.69 -5.33
CA THR A 42 12.89 -18.47 -5.95
C THR A 42 13.83 -17.75 -4.99
N LEU A 43 13.53 -17.81 -3.68
CA LEU A 43 14.42 -17.34 -2.63
C LEU A 43 15.64 -18.26 -2.47
N ILE A 44 15.49 -19.57 -2.66
CA ILE A 44 16.62 -20.50 -2.69
C ILE A 44 17.56 -20.22 -3.87
N LYS A 45 17.05 -19.76 -5.03
CA LYS A 45 17.91 -19.33 -6.15
C LYS A 45 18.77 -18.10 -5.84
N PHE A 46 18.33 -17.20 -4.94
CA PHE A 46 19.19 -16.14 -4.40
C PHE A 46 20.43 -16.70 -3.70
N MET A 47 20.34 -17.92 -3.18
CA MET A 47 21.32 -18.54 -2.28
C MET A 47 22.42 -19.33 -2.99
N GLY A 48 22.38 -19.50 -4.31
CA GLY A 48 23.26 -20.43 -5.06
C GLY A 48 24.77 -20.24 -4.88
N GLU A 49 25.22 -19.15 -4.23
CA GLU A 49 26.62 -18.92 -3.87
C GLU A 49 26.86 -18.56 -2.37
N ASN A 50 25.85 -18.30 -1.53
CA ASN A 50 26.04 -17.67 -0.19
C ASN A 50 25.39 -18.36 1.04
N ASP A 51 24.66 -19.47 0.92
CA ASP A 51 24.09 -20.24 2.06
C ASP A 51 23.35 -19.40 3.15
N ILE A 52 22.55 -18.40 2.73
CA ILE A 52 21.79 -17.52 3.63
C ILE A 52 20.40 -18.12 3.92
N ASP A 53 20.10 -18.46 5.18
CA ASP A 53 18.74 -18.88 5.57
C ASP A 53 17.78 -17.67 5.66
N LEU A 54 16.96 -17.47 4.62
CA LEU A 54 15.96 -16.40 4.56
C LEU A 54 14.61 -16.78 5.21
N THR A 55 14.48 -17.95 5.83
CA THR A 55 13.28 -18.32 6.58
C THR A 55 12.82 -17.25 7.58
N PRO A 56 13.71 -16.55 8.32
CA PRO A 56 13.32 -15.46 9.22
C PRO A 56 12.67 -14.25 8.54
N VAL A 57 12.92 -14.05 7.24
CA VAL A 57 12.42 -12.92 6.45
C VAL A 57 11.02 -13.18 5.88
N MET A 58 10.71 -14.45 5.61
CA MET A 58 9.45 -14.88 4.98
C MET A 58 8.16 -14.25 5.55
N PRO A 59 7.98 -14.12 6.88
CA PRO A 59 6.77 -13.52 7.44
C PRO A 59 6.51 -12.08 6.94
N ASP A 60 7.58 -11.33 6.65
CA ASP A 60 7.51 -9.93 6.26
C ASP A 60 7.26 -9.73 4.75
N ILE A 61 7.58 -10.72 3.92
CA ILE A 61 7.55 -10.59 2.45
C ILE A 61 6.48 -11.44 1.75
N LYS A 62 6.04 -12.55 2.36
CA LYS A 62 5.16 -13.56 1.71
C LYS A 62 3.82 -13.02 1.23
N ASN A 63 3.34 -11.93 1.84
CA ASN A 63 2.04 -11.33 1.52
C ASN A 63 2.19 -10.09 0.61
N SER A 64 3.37 -9.88 0.03
CA SER A 64 3.57 -8.77 -0.91
C SER A 64 2.76 -9.00 -2.18
N SER A 65 1.86 -8.08 -2.48
CA SER A 65 1.08 -8.06 -3.72
C SER A 65 1.82 -7.42 -4.89
N THR A 66 2.88 -6.67 -4.61
CA THR A 66 3.65 -5.90 -5.60
C THR A 66 5.01 -6.52 -5.92
N GLY A 67 5.35 -7.65 -5.31
CA GLY A 67 6.67 -8.26 -5.45
C GLY A 67 7.64 -7.74 -4.41
N VAL A 68 8.89 -8.20 -4.50
CA VAL A 68 9.94 -7.93 -3.52
C VAL A 68 11.25 -7.75 -4.25
N ILE A 69 12.07 -6.84 -3.74
CA ILE A 69 13.38 -6.52 -4.31
C ILE A 69 14.39 -6.65 -3.18
N PHE A 70 15.41 -7.48 -3.40
CA PHE A 70 16.48 -7.72 -2.45
C PHE A 70 17.72 -6.99 -2.91
N PHE A 71 18.40 -6.35 -1.97
CA PHE A 71 19.72 -5.77 -2.16
C PHE A 71 20.63 -6.27 -1.03
N LEU A 72 21.62 -7.09 -1.39
CA LEU A 72 22.63 -7.60 -0.46
C LEU A 72 23.88 -6.74 -0.52
N LYS A 73 24.28 -6.24 0.65
CA LYS A 73 25.42 -5.35 0.86
C LYS A 73 26.29 -5.93 1.98
N GLU A 74 27.33 -6.67 1.63
CA GLU A 74 28.15 -7.43 2.59
C GLU A 74 27.28 -8.27 3.56
N LYS A 75 27.08 -7.79 4.79
CA LYS A 75 26.25 -8.39 5.85
C LYS A 75 24.91 -7.70 6.07
N ILE A 76 24.48 -6.82 5.19
CA ILE A 76 23.20 -6.14 5.26
C ILE A 76 22.30 -6.58 4.11
N LEU A 77 21.07 -6.96 4.42
CA LEU A 77 20.03 -7.26 3.44
C LEU A 77 18.94 -6.20 3.53
N ASP A 78 18.90 -5.33 2.53
CA ASP A 78 17.80 -4.40 2.32
C ASP A 78 16.74 -5.05 1.45
N ILE A 79 15.50 -4.98 1.91
CA ILE A 79 14.34 -5.53 1.23
C ILE A 79 13.36 -4.40 0.95
N VAL A 80 13.07 -4.21 -0.32
CA VAL A 80 12.12 -3.23 -0.80
C VAL A 80 10.87 -3.95 -1.29
N ILE A 81 9.74 -3.66 -0.66
CA ILE A 81 8.42 -3.96 -1.20
C ILE A 81 7.93 -2.69 -1.90
N PRO A 82 7.98 -2.63 -3.24
CA PRO A 82 7.67 -1.42 -3.98
C PRO A 82 6.19 -1.03 -3.86
N SER A 83 5.91 0.25 -4.07
CA SER A 83 4.55 0.79 -4.11
C SER A 83 3.70 0.23 -5.27
N PHE A 84 4.34 -0.29 -6.31
CA PHE A 84 3.73 -0.88 -7.50
C PHE A 84 4.48 -2.14 -7.92
N GLU A 85 3.86 -2.92 -8.79
CA GLU A 85 4.28 -4.27 -9.17
C GLU A 85 5.67 -4.31 -9.82
N VAL A 86 6.48 -5.26 -9.36
CA VAL A 86 7.61 -5.81 -10.10
C VAL A 86 7.04 -6.68 -11.23
N THR A 87 7.36 -6.35 -12.47
CA THR A 87 6.80 -7.02 -13.65
C THR A 87 7.65 -8.19 -14.15
N GLU A 88 8.94 -8.18 -13.86
CA GLU A 88 9.90 -9.15 -14.38
C GLU A 88 10.83 -9.61 -13.25
N ASN A 89 11.12 -10.92 -13.24
CA ASN A 89 12.12 -11.46 -12.33
C ASN A 89 13.50 -11.25 -12.92
N SER A 90 14.43 -10.71 -12.14
CA SER A 90 15.81 -10.53 -12.58
C SER A 90 16.78 -10.68 -11.43
N ILE A 91 18.00 -11.13 -11.74
CA ILE A 91 19.11 -11.24 -10.81
C ILE A 91 20.29 -10.51 -11.44
N HIS A 92 20.93 -9.64 -10.68
CA HIS A 92 22.08 -8.86 -11.12
C HIS A 92 23.21 -9.06 -10.10
N THR A 93 24.36 -9.56 -10.55
CA THR A 93 25.58 -9.76 -9.74
C THR A 93 26.33 -8.46 -9.44
N SER A 94 25.61 -7.34 -9.50
CA SER A 94 26.10 -6.00 -9.22
C SER A 94 24.92 -5.11 -8.83
N TYR A 95 25.23 -3.92 -8.35
CA TYR A 95 24.24 -2.90 -8.04
C TYR A 95 23.54 -2.40 -9.31
N ASP A 96 22.29 -2.80 -9.54
CA ASP A 96 21.45 -2.29 -10.62
C ASP A 96 20.11 -1.74 -10.11
N LEU A 97 19.99 -0.41 -10.10
CA LEU A 97 18.73 0.29 -9.83
C LEU A 97 17.87 0.50 -11.08
N GLY A 98 18.34 0.14 -12.28
CA GLY A 98 17.61 0.32 -13.53
C GLY A 98 16.18 -0.21 -13.47
N PRO A 99 15.96 -1.48 -13.06
CA PRO A 99 14.62 -2.02 -12.93
C PRO A 99 13.77 -1.28 -11.88
N LEU A 100 14.35 -0.93 -10.72
CA LEU A 100 13.65 -0.13 -9.69
C LEU A 100 13.26 1.27 -10.21
N LYS A 101 14.16 1.91 -10.97
CA LYS A 101 13.91 3.20 -11.62
C LYS A 101 12.78 3.10 -12.63
N ASN A 102 12.72 2.03 -13.42
CA ASN A 102 11.63 1.79 -14.36
C ASN A 102 10.28 1.64 -13.61
N ILE A 103 10.25 0.85 -12.53
CA ILE A 103 9.04 0.66 -11.71
C ILE A 103 8.48 2.00 -11.22
N PHE A 104 9.32 2.91 -10.69
CA PHE A 104 8.85 4.19 -10.11
C PHE A 104 8.69 5.34 -11.11
N SER A 105 9.32 5.27 -12.29
CA SER A 105 9.21 6.30 -13.33
C SER A 105 8.03 6.08 -14.27
N LYS A 106 7.47 4.86 -14.32
CA LYS A 106 6.26 4.58 -15.09
C LYS A 106 5.10 5.46 -14.57
N PRO A 107 4.55 6.37 -15.41
CA PRO A 107 3.44 7.22 -15.01
C PRO A 107 2.21 6.36 -14.76
N ARG A 108 1.44 6.72 -13.72
CA ARG A 108 0.24 5.97 -13.31
C ARG A 108 -0.87 6.92 -12.92
N MET A 109 -2.09 6.56 -13.28
CA MET A 109 -3.28 7.21 -12.76
C MET A 109 -3.81 6.41 -11.56
N VAL A 110 -3.84 7.03 -10.39
CA VAL A 110 -4.17 6.33 -9.13
C VAL A 110 -5.41 6.94 -8.49
N GLY A 111 -6.40 6.08 -8.21
CA GLY A 111 -7.53 6.44 -7.36
C GLY A 111 -7.21 6.26 -5.88
N VAL A 112 -7.65 7.16 -5.03
CA VAL A 112 -7.51 7.03 -3.57
C VAL A 112 -8.85 7.26 -2.89
N ILE A 113 -9.22 6.33 -2.00
CA ILE A 113 -10.47 6.36 -1.23
C ILE A 113 -10.14 6.21 0.24
N LEU A 114 -10.31 7.30 0.99
CA LEU A 114 -10.05 7.34 2.42
C LEU A 114 -11.36 7.39 3.20
N LEU A 115 -11.57 6.45 4.12
CA LEU A 115 -12.81 6.30 4.86
C LEU A 115 -12.58 6.12 6.36
N ARG A 116 -13.22 6.96 7.15
CA ARG A 116 -13.49 6.71 8.57
C ARG A 116 -14.94 7.03 8.85
N LEU A 117 -15.60 6.30 9.74
CA LEU A 117 -16.97 6.64 10.11
C LEU A 117 -17.04 8.11 10.53
N GLY A 118 -17.85 8.89 9.84
CA GLY A 118 -17.92 10.32 10.06
C GLY A 118 -17.38 11.19 8.94
N ARG A 119 -16.43 10.70 8.11
CA ARG A 119 -15.82 11.47 7.02
C ARG A 119 -15.16 10.62 5.95
N PHE A 120 -15.10 11.15 4.74
CA PHE A 120 -14.35 10.55 3.65
C PHE A 120 -13.52 11.59 2.90
N ALA A 121 -12.48 11.12 2.23
CA ALA A 121 -11.68 11.90 1.30
C ALA A 121 -11.31 11.05 0.09
N LEU A 122 -11.50 11.62 -1.10
CA LEU A 122 -11.29 10.99 -2.38
C LEU A 122 -10.27 11.81 -3.16
N ALA A 123 -9.41 11.14 -3.92
CA ALA A 123 -8.53 11.79 -4.88
C ALA A 123 -8.30 10.91 -6.09
N ILE A 124 -7.99 11.55 -7.21
CA ILE A 124 -7.41 10.93 -8.40
C ILE A 124 -6.10 11.63 -8.64
N LEU A 125 -5.05 10.83 -8.74
CA LEU A 125 -3.69 11.27 -8.99
C LEU A 125 -3.32 10.92 -10.43
N ASP A 126 -2.72 11.85 -11.14
CA ASP A 126 -1.95 11.61 -12.36
C ASP A 126 -0.47 11.76 -12.02
N ASP A 127 0.22 10.63 -11.91
CA ASP A 127 1.46 10.48 -11.15
C ASP A 127 1.29 11.06 -9.74
N GLU A 128 1.99 12.15 -9.39
CA GLU A 128 1.86 12.83 -8.09
C GLU A 128 0.87 14.00 -8.07
N LYS A 129 0.31 14.38 -9.21
CA LYS A 129 -0.59 15.53 -9.32
C LYS A 129 -2.02 15.13 -9.02
N ILE A 130 -2.68 15.85 -8.10
CA ILE A 130 -4.10 15.65 -7.82
C ILE A 130 -4.91 16.32 -8.94
N ILE A 131 -5.61 15.52 -9.75
CA ILE A 131 -6.43 16.02 -10.87
C ILE A 131 -7.92 16.12 -10.52
N ALA A 132 -8.36 15.36 -9.51
CA ALA A 132 -9.69 15.46 -8.94
C ALA A 132 -9.62 15.11 -7.45
N SER A 133 -10.41 15.79 -6.62
CA SER A 133 -10.54 15.43 -5.21
C SER A 133 -11.88 15.85 -4.62
N LYS A 134 -12.30 15.18 -3.56
CA LYS A 134 -13.51 15.51 -2.81
C LYS A 134 -13.34 15.07 -1.37
N THR A 135 -13.68 15.95 -0.43
CA THR A 135 -13.76 15.60 0.99
C THR A 135 -15.10 15.99 1.55
N GLU A 136 -15.66 15.17 2.42
CA GLU A 136 -16.93 15.47 3.09
C GLU A 136 -16.99 14.79 4.46
N GLY A 137 -17.72 15.41 5.38
CA GLY A 137 -18.05 14.85 6.69
C GLY A 137 -19.56 14.58 6.77
N ARG A 138 -19.93 13.49 7.42
CA ARG A 138 -21.31 13.19 7.80
C ARG A 138 -21.33 12.66 9.21
N TYR A 139 -22.11 13.27 10.09
CA TYR A 139 -22.16 12.84 11.49
C TYR A 139 -22.62 11.38 11.62
N VAL A 140 -21.78 10.55 12.26
CA VAL A 140 -22.11 9.19 12.69
C VAL A 140 -21.93 9.13 14.19
N LYS A 141 -23.00 8.80 14.94
CA LYS A 141 -22.96 8.79 16.40
C LYS A 141 -21.97 7.71 16.90
N ASN A 142 -21.15 8.08 17.89
CA ASN A 142 -20.24 7.15 18.56
C ASN A 142 -20.99 6.01 19.25
N ARG A 143 -20.28 4.91 19.55
CA ARG A 143 -20.83 3.78 20.31
C ARG A 143 -21.24 4.25 21.71
N HIS A 144 -22.44 3.87 22.13
CA HIS A 144 -22.90 4.06 23.51
C HIS A 144 -22.35 2.92 24.37
N LYS A 145 -21.73 3.26 25.51
CA LYS A 145 -21.21 2.27 26.49
C LYS A 145 -22.18 2.00 27.65
N ALA A 146 -23.22 2.82 27.81
CA ALA A 146 -24.20 2.66 28.89
C ALA A 146 -25.26 1.62 28.50
N GLY A 147 -25.48 0.65 29.39
CA GLY A 147 -26.57 -0.33 29.26
C GLY A 147 -27.94 0.29 29.56
N GLY A 148 -29.00 -0.33 29.06
CA GLY A 148 -30.38 0.07 29.39
C GLY A 148 -31.39 -0.22 28.28
N SER A 149 -32.67 0.07 28.57
CA SER A 149 -33.80 -0.19 27.66
C SER A 149 -33.70 0.57 26.32
N SER A 150 -32.95 1.66 26.26
CA SER A 150 -32.70 2.46 25.04
C SER A 150 -31.52 1.97 24.20
N GLN A 151 -30.69 1.05 24.71
CA GLN A 151 -29.46 0.59 24.04
C GLN A 151 -29.74 0.04 22.63
N ARG A 152 -30.72 -0.86 22.48
CA ARG A 152 -31.11 -1.45 21.18
C ARG A 152 -31.55 -0.39 20.16
N ARG A 153 -32.21 0.70 20.60
CA ARG A 153 -32.63 1.79 19.69
C ARG A 153 -31.42 2.60 19.19
N PHE A 154 -30.43 2.84 20.05
CA PHE A 154 -29.21 3.55 19.67
C PHE A 154 -28.34 2.73 18.73
N GLU A 155 -28.24 1.42 18.95
CA GLU A 155 -27.52 0.49 18.05
C GLU A 155 -28.13 0.49 16.66
N ARG A 156 -29.45 0.28 16.52
CA ARG A 156 -30.16 0.34 15.22
C ARG A 156 -30.00 1.68 14.53
N SER A 157 -30.08 2.78 15.28
CA SER A 157 -29.90 4.12 14.73
C SER A 157 -28.49 4.31 14.18
N ARG A 158 -27.47 3.81 14.91
CA ARG A 158 -26.07 3.87 14.48
C ARG A 158 -25.83 3.00 13.24
N GLU A 159 -26.40 1.79 13.19
CA GLU A 159 -26.32 0.93 11.99
C GLU A 159 -26.92 1.62 10.76
N ARG A 160 -28.08 2.27 10.90
CA ARG A 160 -28.69 3.08 9.83
C ARG A 160 -27.73 4.19 9.36
N LEU A 161 -27.17 4.97 10.28
CA LEU A 161 -26.23 6.04 9.95
C LEU A 161 -24.98 5.54 9.23
N ILE A 162 -24.46 4.36 9.62
CA ILE A 162 -23.31 3.74 8.96
C ILE A 162 -23.67 3.34 7.51
N ARG A 163 -24.85 2.74 7.29
CA ARG A 163 -25.31 2.38 5.94
C ARG A 163 -25.44 3.61 5.05
N GLU A 164 -26.08 4.65 5.56
CA GLU A 164 -26.23 5.93 4.83
C GLU A 164 -24.90 6.61 4.55
N PHE A 165 -23.92 6.49 5.46
CA PHE A 165 -22.56 6.98 5.24
C PHE A 165 -21.89 6.23 4.09
N TYR A 166 -22.01 4.91 4.03
CA TYR A 166 -21.46 4.11 2.93
C TYR A 166 -22.14 4.42 1.60
N ASP A 167 -23.47 4.55 1.56
CA ASP A 167 -24.20 4.91 0.33
C ASP A 167 -23.72 6.26 -0.21
N LYS A 168 -23.64 7.25 0.68
CA LYS A 168 -23.19 8.59 0.30
C LYS A 168 -21.73 8.57 -0.17
N SER A 169 -20.87 7.84 0.52
CA SER A 169 -19.47 7.70 0.11
C SER A 169 -19.36 7.04 -1.26
N CYS A 170 -20.18 6.01 -1.55
CA CYS A 170 -20.17 5.32 -2.84
C CYS A 170 -20.66 6.23 -3.97
N GLU A 171 -21.74 6.98 -3.75
CA GLU A 171 -22.25 7.98 -4.69
C GLU A 171 -21.18 9.02 -5.05
N GLN A 172 -20.39 9.46 -4.06
CA GLN A 172 -19.32 10.43 -4.28
C GLN A 172 -18.09 9.81 -4.97
N VAL A 173 -17.78 8.55 -4.67
CA VAL A 173 -16.75 7.79 -5.39
C VAL A 173 -17.13 7.67 -6.86
N GLU A 174 -18.36 7.23 -7.16
CA GLU A 174 -18.85 7.12 -8.54
C GLU A 174 -18.74 8.46 -9.27
N LYS A 175 -19.24 9.56 -8.69
CA LYS A 175 -19.17 10.90 -9.29
C LYS A 175 -17.75 11.38 -9.59
N VAL A 176 -16.81 11.14 -8.67
CA VAL A 176 -15.41 11.57 -8.84
C VAL A 176 -14.68 10.67 -9.84
N PHE A 177 -14.93 9.36 -9.80
CA PHE A 177 -14.17 8.36 -10.54
C PHE A 177 -14.72 8.11 -11.94
N GLU A 178 -16.01 8.31 -12.21
CA GLU A 178 -16.68 7.92 -13.47
C GLU A 178 -15.94 8.38 -14.73
N ARG A 179 -15.42 9.60 -14.74
CA ARG A 179 -14.69 10.17 -15.89
C ARG A 179 -13.29 9.59 -16.11
N HIS A 180 -12.70 9.00 -15.08
CA HIS A 180 -11.29 8.59 -15.06
C HIS A 180 -11.11 7.09 -14.87
N ILE A 181 -12.13 6.37 -14.43
CA ILE A 181 -12.04 4.96 -13.98
C ILE A 181 -11.47 4.01 -15.02
N LYS A 182 -11.66 4.30 -16.31
CA LYS A 182 -11.06 3.52 -17.41
C LYS A 182 -9.53 3.61 -17.40
N ASN A 183 -9.00 4.80 -17.13
CA ASN A 183 -7.58 5.11 -17.17
C ASN A 183 -6.87 4.91 -15.82
N ILE A 184 -7.61 4.81 -14.72
CA ILE A 184 -7.03 4.49 -13.40
C ILE A 184 -6.36 3.12 -13.47
N ASP A 185 -5.07 3.04 -13.14
CA ASP A 185 -4.33 1.79 -13.06
C ASP A 185 -4.62 1.07 -11.75
N HIS A 186 -4.57 1.81 -10.64
CA HIS A 186 -4.71 1.27 -9.28
C HIS A 186 -5.60 2.13 -8.39
N ILE A 187 -6.27 1.49 -7.43
CA ILE A 187 -7.08 2.14 -6.41
C ILE A 187 -6.54 1.75 -5.03
N PHE A 188 -6.15 2.75 -4.25
CA PHE A 188 -5.76 2.58 -2.86
C PHE A 188 -6.92 2.91 -1.92
N LEU A 189 -7.10 2.07 -0.92
CA LEU A 189 -7.99 2.36 0.21
C LEU A 189 -7.18 2.82 1.41
N GLY A 190 -7.74 3.68 2.25
CA GLY A 190 -7.14 4.05 3.53
C GLY A 190 -8.20 4.27 4.60
N GLY A 191 -7.93 3.82 5.83
CA GLY A 191 -8.90 3.91 6.92
C GLY A 191 -8.99 2.66 7.77
N GLU A 192 -10.04 2.58 8.58
CA GLU A 192 -10.24 1.45 9.50
C GLU A 192 -10.75 0.21 8.75
N ALA A 193 -10.11 -0.94 8.97
CA ALA A 193 -10.43 -2.20 8.27
C ALA A 193 -11.93 -2.55 8.30
N HIS A 194 -12.59 -2.40 9.44
CA HIS A 194 -14.03 -2.68 9.55
C HIS A 194 -14.89 -1.71 8.70
N THR A 195 -14.51 -0.44 8.64
CA THR A 195 -15.18 0.59 7.83
C THR A 195 -14.98 0.30 6.34
N LEU A 196 -13.75 -0.02 5.93
CA LEU A 196 -13.42 -0.38 4.55
C LEU A 196 -14.16 -1.63 4.08
N ASN A 197 -14.20 -2.68 4.92
CA ASN A 197 -14.92 -3.92 4.62
C ASN A 197 -16.43 -3.69 4.50
N GLY A 198 -17.01 -2.88 5.40
CA GLY A 198 -18.42 -2.51 5.32
C GLY A 198 -18.75 -1.71 4.06
N PHE A 199 -17.86 -0.79 3.68
CA PHE A 199 -17.98 0.00 2.46
C PHE A 199 -17.89 -0.87 1.20
N LYS A 200 -16.87 -1.73 1.07
CA LYS A 200 -16.72 -2.65 -0.08
C LYS A 200 -17.96 -3.52 -0.28
N LYS A 201 -18.49 -4.11 0.80
CA LYS A 201 -19.71 -4.94 0.72
C LYS A 201 -20.94 -4.19 0.20
N ARG A 202 -20.97 -2.86 0.31
CA ARG A 202 -22.14 -2.03 -0.03
C ARG A 202 -21.98 -1.25 -1.33
N CYS A 203 -20.75 -0.85 -1.68
CA CYS A 203 -20.49 -0.02 -2.85
C CYS A 203 -20.31 -0.87 -4.11
N SER A 204 -21.39 -1.02 -4.89
CA SER A 204 -21.38 -1.80 -6.12
C SER A 204 -20.45 -1.24 -7.20
N PHE A 205 -20.30 0.09 -7.28
CA PHE A 205 -19.40 0.74 -8.24
C PHE A 205 -17.97 0.23 -8.11
N ILE A 206 -17.45 0.22 -6.88
CA ILE A 206 -16.08 -0.18 -6.60
C ILE A 206 -15.86 -1.69 -6.81
N ASN A 207 -16.84 -2.52 -6.48
CA ASN A 207 -16.72 -3.97 -6.66
C ASN A 207 -16.56 -4.38 -8.13
N LYS A 208 -17.00 -3.54 -9.10
CA LYS A 208 -16.76 -3.76 -10.53
C LYS A 208 -15.28 -3.60 -10.94
N TYR A 209 -14.48 -2.98 -10.09
CA TYR A 209 -13.08 -2.66 -10.32
C TYR A 209 -12.17 -3.23 -9.23
N ASP A 210 -12.56 -4.34 -8.59
CA ASP A 210 -11.78 -4.98 -7.53
C ASP A 210 -10.39 -5.43 -8.01
N GLN A 211 -10.24 -5.78 -9.29
CA GLN A 211 -8.95 -6.07 -9.92
C GLN A 211 -7.99 -4.87 -9.96
N LYS A 212 -8.49 -3.64 -9.83
CA LYS A 212 -7.67 -2.42 -9.72
C LYS A 212 -7.31 -2.12 -8.27
N MET A 213 -7.86 -2.83 -7.29
CA MET A 213 -7.65 -2.55 -5.88
C MET A 213 -6.30 -3.06 -5.40
N MET A 214 -5.54 -2.16 -4.79
CA MET A 214 -4.32 -2.54 -4.08
C MET A 214 -4.67 -3.22 -2.76
N THR A 215 -3.94 -4.29 -2.43
CA THR A 215 -4.06 -4.95 -1.11
C THR A 215 -3.57 -4.04 0.02
N ARG A 216 -2.59 -3.18 -0.27
CA ARG A 216 -2.05 -2.22 0.68
C ARG A 216 -3.10 -1.16 1.05
N VAL A 217 -3.35 -1.03 2.34
CA VAL A 217 -4.16 0.03 2.92
C VAL A 217 -3.26 1.19 3.33
N LEU A 218 -3.58 2.41 2.89
CA LEU A 218 -2.84 3.61 3.27
C LEU A 218 -3.07 3.96 4.73
N ASP A 219 -1.98 4.18 5.46
CA ASP A 219 -2.00 4.60 6.85
C ASP A 219 -2.14 6.11 6.95
N VAL A 220 -3.39 6.54 7.01
CA VAL A 220 -3.76 7.95 7.06
C VAL A 220 -4.65 8.15 8.26
N ASN A 221 -4.42 9.17 9.08
CA ASN A 221 -5.17 9.38 10.32
C ASN A 221 -6.55 10.01 10.12
N ILE A 222 -6.65 10.98 9.22
CA ILE A 222 -7.86 11.79 9.07
C ILE A 222 -8.15 11.99 7.57
N PRO A 223 -9.29 11.51 7.05
CA PRO A 223 -9.72 11.84 5.69
C PRO A 223 -10.17 13.31 5.58
N ASN A 224 -9.26 14.21 5.22
CA ASN A 224 -9.53 15.64 4.99
C ASN A 224 -8.63 16.21 3.90
N GLN A 225 -8.79 17.50 3.58
CA GLN A 225 -8.00 18.15 2.53
C GLN A 225 -6.49 18.15 2.79
N LYS A 226 -6.07 18.38 4.05
CA LYS A 226 -4.64 18.34 4.43
C LYS A 226 -4.02 16.99 4.09
N THR A 227 -4.73 15.91 4.39
CA THR A 227 -4.31 14.55 4.06
C THR A 227 -4.21 14.33 2.56
N ILE A 228 -5.22 14.76 1.79
CA ILE A 228 -5.21 14.69 0.32
C ILE A 228 -3.97 15.39 -0.25
N ASN A 229 -3.62 16.57 0.24
CA ASN A 229 -2.44 17.31 -0.23
C ASN A 229 -1.11 16.54 -0.04
N SER A 230 -1.05 15.60 0.91
CA SER A 230 0.12 14.75 1.17
C SER A 230 -0.02 13.32 0.65
N ILE A 231 -1.14 12.96 0.01
CA ILE A 231 -1.50 11.56 -0.23
C ILE A 231 -0.61 10.90 -1.27
N ALA A 232 -0.14 11.66 -2.26
CA ALA A 232 0.80 11.19 -3.27
C ALA A 232 2.04 10.60 -2.60
N ARG A 233 2.59 11.28 -1.58
CA ARG A 233 3.76 10.76 -0.85
C ARG A 233 3.51 9.38 -0.24
N GLN A 234 2.30 9.11 0.27
CA GLN A 234 1.97 7.79 0.83
C GLN A 234 1.81 6.72 -0.26
N VAL A 235 1.11 7.06 -1.35
CA VAL A 235 0.91 6.17 -2.51
C VAL A 235 2.26 5.72 -3.09
N TYR A 236 3.17 6.67 -3.34
CA TYR A 236 4.50 6.43 -3.92
C TYR A 236 5.58 6.09 -2.88
N SER A 237 5.20 5.72 -1.66
CA SER A 237 6.14 5.19 -0.67
C SER A 237 6.21 3.68 -0.78
N SER A 238 7.42 3.14 -0.77
CA SER A 238 7.69 1.71 -0.69
C SER A 238 8.00 1.32 0.75
N LYS A 239 7.81 0.05 1.11
CA LYS A 239 8.23 -0.46 2.41
C LYS A 239 9.67 -0.94 2.29
N LEU A 240 10.55 -0.44 3.16
CA LEU A 240 11.95 -0.83 3.28
C LEU A 240 12.11 -1.58 4.60
N ILE A 241 12.71 -2.76 4.54
CA ILE A 241 13.06 -3.57 5.70
C ILE A 241 14.54 -3.89 5.60
N THR A 242 15.27 -3.68 6.68
CA THR A 242 16.71 -3.92 6.72
C THR A 242 17.02 -5.03 7.72
N TYR A 243 17.82 -6.00 7.31
CA TYR A 243 18.32 -7.06 8.15
C TYR A 243 19.85 -7.09 8.16
N GLU A 244 20.41 -7.63 9.24
CA GLU A 244 21.83 -7.95 9.37
C GLU A 244 22.02 -9.48 9.34
N LEU A 245 23.03 -9.92 8.59
CA LEU A 245 23.45 -11.31 8.48
C LEU A 245 24.66 -11.53 9.40
N ILE A 246 24.48 -12.40 10.40
CA ILE A 246 25.45 -12.70 11.47
C ILE A 246 26.01 -14.10 11.33
#